data_AF-A0A833GDK1-F1
#
_entry.id   AF-A0A833GDK1-F1
#
_cell.length_a   1.000
_cell.length_b   1.000
_cell.length_c   1.000
_cell.angle_alpha   90.00
_cell.angle_beta   90.00
_cell.angle_gamma   90.00
#
_symmetry.space_group_name_H-M   'P 1'
#
loop_
_entity.id
_entity.type
_entity.pdbx_description
1 polymer ?
#
loop_
_entity_poly.entity_id
_entity_poly.type
_entity_poly.pdbx_seq_one_letter_code
_entity_poly.pdbx_strand_id
1 'polypeptide(L)'
;MRRLQDYLTFIVWQAGFAYVALWVVTFWTLDYGPAIFGHANGCHPDKAAVLFYWSCDPQSPLWIFSTVANTALTITVWAPVYVAAATVRPEAISLAAPIVGTHLIGLPAAIFVTIRVMLQFFLLPRRIAQRMQRIEAGELPEGEVTIKPPAARQPATTALAAAKVAGPAAGALPRHLTGIKPRAEFGRRGRNGD
;
A
#
# COMPACT_ATOMS: atom_id res chain seq x y z
N MET A 1 -24.00 -1.47 -9.13
CA MET A 1 -23.14 -0.42 -9.75
C MET A 1 -22.32 0.40 -8.76
N ARG A 2 -22.86 0.84 -7.60
CA ARG A 2 -22.10 1.62 -6.60
C ARG A 2 -20.77 0.98 -6.14
N ARG A 3 -20.75 -0.32 -5.83
CA ARG A 3 -19.51 -1.02 -5.41
C ARG A 3 -18.39 -0.94 -6.45
N LEU A 4 -18.70 -1.08 -7.74
CA LEU A 4 -17.69 -0.99 -8.81
C LEU A 4 -17.07 0.41 -8.86
N GLN A 5 -17.88 1.45 -8.69
CA GLN A 5 -17.43 2.83 -8.65
C GLN A 5 -16.50 3.10 -7.46
N ASP A 6 -16.81 2.52 -6.29
CA ASP A 6 -15.96 2.64 -5.10
C ASP A 6 -14.59 1.97 -5.33
N TYR A 7 -14.56 0.78 -5.94
CA TYR A 7 -13.31 0.09 -6.30
C TYR A 7 -12.48 0.86 -7.32
N LEU A 8 -13.11 1.38 -8.39
CA LEU A 8 -12.42 2.19 -9.39
C LEU A 8 -11.81 3.46 -8.76
N THR A 9 -12.56 4.11 -7.87
CA THR A 9 -12.07 5.28 -7.14
C THR A 9 -10.86 4.93 -6.30
N PHE A 10 -10.91 3.81 -5.57
CA PHE A 10 -9.78 3.34 -4.77
C PHE A 10 -8.54 3.04 -5.63
N ILE A 11 -8.71 2.38 -6.77
CA ILE A 11 -7.61 2.07 -7.71
C ILE A 11 -6.98 3.35 -8.26
N VAL A 12 -7.78 4.34 -8.66
CA VAL A 12 -7.26 5.63 -9.16
C VAL A 12 -6.44 6.35 -8.09
N TRP A 13 -6.90 6.33 -6.84
CA TRP A 13 -6.14 6.91 -5.72
C TRP A 13 -4.80 6.20 -5.50
N GLN A 14 -4.80 4.86 -5.48
CA GLN A 14 -3.58 4.07 -5.32
C GLN A 14 -2.60 4.33 -6.47
N ALA A 15 -3.07 4.31 -7.72
CA ALA A 15 -2.25 4.59 -8.90
C ALA A 15 -1.68 6.01 -8.87
N GLY A 16 -2.49 7.01 -8.51
CA GLY A 16 -2.05 8.40 -8.39
C GLY A 16 -0.99 8.58 -7.32
N PHE A 17 -1.18 8.03 -6.12
CA PHE A 17 -0.17 8.08 -5.06
C PHE A 17 1.11 7.34 -5.43
N ALA A 18 1.01 6.15 -6.02
CA ALA A 18 2.17 5.39 -6.47
C ALA A 18 2.99 6.17 -7.51
N TYR A 19 2.30 6.82 -8.47
CA TYR A 19 2.96 7.63 -9.48
C TYR A 19 3.60 8.91 -8.92
N VAL A 20 2.95 9.58 -7.95
CA VAL A 20 3.59 10.69 -7.21
C VAL A 20 4.83 10.20 -6.45
N ALA A 21 4.76 9.04 -5.80
CA ALA A 21 5.88 8.45 -5.09
C ALA A 21 7.06 8.13 -6.02
N LEU A 22 6.80 7.63 -7.24
CA LEU A 22 7.85 7.44 -8.26
C LEU A 22 8.58 8.74 -8.59
N TRP A 23 7.85 9.86 -8.74
CA TRP A 23 8.47 11.17 -8.95
C TRP A 23 9.27 11.64 -7.73
N VAL A 24 8.77 11.43 -6.51
CA VAL A 24 9.53 11.76 -5.28
C VAL A 24 10.84 10.97 -5.21
N VAL A 25 10.80 9.66 -5.47
CA VAL A 25 12.01 8.82 -5.53
C VAL A 25 12.94 9.30 -6.64
N THR A 26 12.41 9.69 -7.79
CA THR A 26 13.19 10.24 -8.91
C THR A 26 13.95 11.49 -8.48
N PHE A 27 13.26 12.49 -7.91
CA PHE A 27 13.91 13.72 -7.46
C PHE A 27 14.94 13.45 -6.36
N TRP A 28 14.59 12.63 -5.38
CA TRP A 28 15.51 12.23 -4.33
C TRP A 28 16.76 11.53 -4.86
N THR A 29 16.60 10.66 -5.87
CA THR A 29 17.72 9.95 -6.50
C THR A 29 18.61 10.91 -7.30
N LEU A 30 18.02 11.87 -8.01
CA LEU A 30 18.79 12.87 -8.76
C LEU A 30 19.60 13.79 -7.83
N ASP A 31 19.05 14.13 -6.67
CA ASP A 31 19.68 15.05 -5.71
C ASP A 31 20.72 14.36 -4.81
N TYR A 32 20.36 13.20 -4.24
CA TYR A 32 21.17 12.51 -3.23
C TYR A 32 21.79 11.19 -3.69
N GLY A 33 21.41 10.67 -4.85
CA GLY A 33 21.87 9.38 -5.36
C GLY A 33 23.40 9.24 -5.37
N PRO A 34 24.18 10.22 -5.87
CA PRO A 34 25.64 10.16 -5.83
C PRO A 34 26.23 10.08 -4.40
N ALA A 35 25.64 10.79 -3.44
CA ALA A 35 26.09 10.74 -2.06
C ALA A 35 25.80 9.37 -1.43
N ILE A 36 24.63 8.81 -1.70
CA ILE A 36 24.14 7.58 -1.06
C ILE A 36 24.71 6.32 -1.71
N PHE A 37 24.67 6.24 -3.03
CA PHE A 37 25.12 5.08 -3.79
C PHE A 37 26.60 5.15 -4.18
N GLY A 38 27.21 6.34 -4.24
CA GLY A 38 28.61 6.50 -4.64
C GLY A 38 29.63 6.24 -3.52
N HIS A 39 29.23 6.39 -2.25
CA HIS A 39 30.13 6.22 -1.10
C HIS A 39 29.96 4.86 -0.40
N ALA A 40 28.91 4.11 -0.73
CA ALA A 40 28.64 2.82 -0.13
C ALA A 40 29.44 1.72 -0.82
N ASN A 41 30.25 0.99 -0.06
CA ASN A 41 31.00 -0.16 -0.55
C ASN A 41 30.07 -1.13 -1.29
N GLY A 42 30.27 -1.27 -2.61
CA GLY A 42 29.54 -2.20 -3.46
C GLY A 42 28.53 -1.55 -4.42
N CYS A 43 28.25 -0.26 -4.34
CA CYS A 43 27.45 0.45 -5.35
C CYS A 43 28.32 1.37 -6.21
N HIS A 44 28.05 1.42 -7.50
CA HIS A 44 28.76 2.28 -8.45
C HIS A 44 27.82 2.77 -9.54
N PRO A 45 28.08 3.95 -10.13
CA PRO A 45 27.31 4.38 -11.29
C PRO A 45 27.58 3.43 -12.44
N ASP A 46 26.53 3.05 -13.17
CA ASP A 46 26.67 2.23 -14.36
C ASP A 46 27.47 3.00 -15.43
N LYS A 47 28.33 2.29 -16.16
CA LYS A 47 29.27 2.88 -17.13
C LYS A 47 28.57 3.44 -18.37
N ALA A 48 27.28 3.17 -18.53
CA ALA A 48 26.44 3.83 -19.52
C ALA A 48 26.25 5.30 -19.12
N ALA A 49 27.24 6.14 -19.42
CA ALA A 49 27.37 7.54 -18.97
C ALA A 49 26.17 8.45 -19.28
N VAL A 50 25.25 7.99 -20.12
CA VAL A 50 24.03 8.72 -20.47
C VAL A 50 22.91 8.45 -19.46
N LEU A 51 22.84 7.24 -18.90
CA LEU A 51 21.75 6.80 -18.04
C LEU A 51 22.25 6.81 -16.59
N PHE A 52 21.75 7.74 -15.76
CA PHE A 52 22.10 7.87 -14.34
C PHE A 52 21.64 6.65 -13.49
N TYR A 53 22.11 5.45 -13.82
CA TYR A 53 21.80 4.23 -13.11
C TYR A 53 22.90 3.85 -12.13
N TRP A 54 22.49 3.15 -11.08
CA TRP A 54 23.38 2.62 -10.07
C TRP A 54 23.34 1.10 -10.10
N SER A 55 24.50 0.48 -10.19
CA SER A 55 24.68 -0.96 -10.04
C SER A 55 25.25 -1.24 -8.67
N CYS A 56 24.63 -2.15 -7.93
CA CYS A 56 25.08 -2.55 -6.61
C CYS A 56 25.36 -4.06 -6.58
N ASP A 57 26.39 -4.46 -5.83
CA ASP A 57 26.63 -5.86 -5.51
C ASP A 57 25.36 -6.49 -4.89
N PRO A 58 24.93 -7.70 -5.32
CA PRO A 58 23.80 -8.41 -4.71
C PRO A 58 23.89 -8.57 -3.18
N GLN A 59 25.11 -8.55 -2.61
CA GLN A 59 25.32 -8.62 -1.16
C GLN A 59 25.18 -7.26 -0.46
N SER A 60 25.17 -6.15 -1.21
CA SER A 60 25.01 -4.82 -0.64
C SER A 60 23.57 -4.59 -0.18
N PRO A 61 23.33 -4.12 1.06
CA PRO A 61 21.97 -3.83 1.53
C PRO A 61 21.24 -2.76 0.70
N LEU A 62 21.96 -2.03 -0.15
CA LEU A 62 21.43 -0.98 -1.00
C LEU A 62 20.88 -1.46 -2.36
N TRP A 63 21.03 -2.75 -2.70
CA TRP A 63 20.62 -3.27 -4.02
C TRP A 63 19.11 -3.06 -4.32
N ILE A 64 18.27 -3.16 -3.29
CA ILE A 64 16.82 -2.91 -3.43
C ILE A 64 16.57 -1.43 -3.73
N PHE A 65 17.25 -0.54 -3.02
CA PHE A 65 17.10 0.89 -3.19
C PHE A 65 17.59 1.35 -4.56
N SER A 66 18.71 0.81 -5.05
CA SER A 66 19.18 1.10 -6.41
C SER A 66 18.21 0.57 -7.47
N THR A 67 17.62 -0.61 -7.27
CA THR A 67 16.58 -1.15 -8.18
C THR A 67 15.35 -0.25 -8.24
N VAL A 68 14.86 0.21 -7.08
CA VAL A 68 13.70 1.11 -7.00
C VAL A 68 14.03 2.47 -7.62
N ALA A 69 15.20 3.03 -7.33
CA ALA A 69 15.68 4.29 -7.90
C ALA A 69 15.83 4.20 -9.44
N ASN A 70 16.46 3.15 -9.94
CA ASN A 70 16.62 2.90 -11.38
C ASN A 70 15.25 2.72 -12.05
N THR A 71 14.33 1.99 -11.43
CA THR A 71 12.96 1.83 -11.95
C THR A 71 12.24 3.18 -12.01
N ALA A 72 12.33 3.98 -10.95
CA ALA A 72 11.75 5.32 -10.91
C ALA A 72 12.31 6.19 -12.03
N LEU A 73 13.63 6.30 -12.17
CA LEU A 73 14.29 7.04 -13.25
C LEU A 73 13.90 6.54 -14.63
N THR A 74 13.80 5.21 -14.81
CA THR A 74 13.41 4.58 -16.08
C THR A 74 12.02 5.02 -16.49
N ILE A 75 11.08 4.93 -15.55
CA ILE A 75 9.68 5.28 -15.78
C ILE A 75 9.60 6.79 -15.98
N THR A 76 10.16 7.64 -15.14
CA THR A 76 9.89 9.10 -15.18
C THR A 76 10.77 9.85 -16.17
N VAL A 77 12.10 9.73 -16.05
CA VAL A 77 13.08 10.55 -16.78
C VAL A 77 13.38 9.95 -18.16
N TRP A 78 13.51 8.62 -18.24
CA TRP A 78 13.95 7.96 -19.47
C TRP A 78 12.82 7.60 -20.44
N ALA A 79 11.55 7.73 -20.05
CA ALA A 79 10.42 7.42 -20.92
C ALA A 79 10.50 8.06 -22.32
N PRO A 80 10.85 9.35 -22.49
CA PRO A 80 10.98 9.95 -23.81
C PRO A 80 12.04 9.26 -24.68
N VAL A 81 13.13 8.79 -24.08
CA VAL A 81 14.20 8.07 -24.78
C VAL A 81 13.74 6.69 -25.22
N TYR A 82 12.99 5.96 -24.39
CA TYR A 82 12.41 4.68 -24.79
C TYR A 82 11.37 4.83 -25.90
N VAL A 83 10.56 5.91 -25.86
CA VAL A 83 9.62 6.23 -26.94
C VAL A 83 10.37 6.55 -28.24
N ALA A 84 11.41 7.39 -28.18
CA ALA A 84 12.24 7.70 -29.34
C ALA A 84 13.00 6.47 -29.87
N ALA A 85 13.47 5.58 -29.00
CA ALA A 85 14.08 4.33 -29.40
C ALA A 85 13.08 3.44 -30.14
N ALA A 86 11.83 3.37 -29.69
CA ALA A 86 10.78 2.57 -30.32
C ALA A 86 10.37 3.08 -31.72
N THR A 87 10.62 4.34 -32.07
CA THR A 87 10.36 4.85 -33.43
C THR A 87 11.44 4.43 -34.43
N VAL A 88 12.66 4.16 -33.95
CA VAL A 88 13.80 3.73 -34.78
C VAL A 88 13.96 2.20 -34.78
N ARG A 89 13.65 1.56 -33.64
CA ARG A 89 13.83 0.13 -33.37
C ARG A 89 12.52 -0.47 -32.85
N PRO A 90 11.68 -1.04 -33.72
CA PRO A 90 10.37 -1.58 -33.33
C PRO A 90 10.43 -2.65 -32.25
N GLU A 91 11.53 -3.40 -32.15
CA GLU A 91 11.77 -4.38 -31.08
C GLU A 91 11.73 -3.75 -29.67
N ALA A 92 12.06 -2.45 -29.55
CA ALA A 92 12.02 -1.71 -28.30
C ALA A 92 10.59 -1.33 -27.85
N ILE A 93 9.56 -1.52 -28.69
CA ILE A 93 8.15 -1.29 -28.32
C ILE A 93 7.77 -2.12 -27.09
N SER A 94 8.28 -3.35 -26.99
CA SER A 94 8.03 -4.23 -25.84
C SER A 94 8.49 -3.63 -24.50
N LEU A 95 9.55 -2.82 -24.51
CA LEU A 95 10.07 -2.10 -23.35
C LEU A 95 9.37 -0.74 -23.15
N ALA A 96 9.08 -0.03 -24.24
CA ALA A 96 8.46 1.30 -24.18
C ALA A 96 6.97 1.23 -23.78
N ALA A 97 6.23 0.21 -24.21
CA ALA A 97 4.81 0.06 -23.95
C ALA A 97 4.41 0.11 -22.46
N PRO A 98 5.03 -0.66 -21.54
CA PRO A 98 4.69 -0.57 -20.11
C PRO A 98 5.05 0.79 -19.50
N ILE A 99 6.12 1.43 -19.96
CA ILE A 99 6.53 2.76 -19.50
C ILE A 99 5.48 3.81 -19.91
N VAL A 100 5.10 3.83 -21.19
CA VAL A 100 4.07 4.73 -21.72
C VAL A 100 2.72 4.47 -21.06
N GLY A 101 2.33 3.20 -20.90
CA GLY A 101 1.10 2.83 -20.20
C GLY A 101 1.07 3.36 -18.77
N THR A 102 2.20 3.27 -18.06
CA THR A 102 2.35 3.83 -16.71
C THR A 102 2.15 5.34 -16.69
N HIS A 103 2.64 6.08 -17.68
CA HIS A 103 2.41 7.53 -17.79
C HIS A 103 0.96 7.89 -18.13
N LEU A 104 0.38 7.20 -19.11
CA LEU A 104 -0.98 7.49 -19.57
C LEU A 104 -2.02 7.28 -18.46
N ILE A 105 -1.78 6.32 -17.55
CA ILE A 105 -2.65 6.06 -16.40
C ILE A 105 -2.22 6.90 -15.19
N GLY A 106 -0.91 6.90 -14.90
CA GLY A 106 -0.35 7.47 -13.70
C GLY A 106 -0.41 9.00 -13.66
N LEU A 107 -0.14 9.69 -14.77
CA LEU A 107 -0.12 11.15 -14.79
C LEU A 107 -1.52 11.75 -14.52
N PRO A 108 -2.61 11.35 -15.20
CA PRO A 108 -3.94 11.85 -14.87
C PRO A 108 -4.38 11.49 -13.45
N ALA A 109 -4.06 10.28 -12.98
CA ALA A 109 -4.37 9.85 -11.62
C ALA A 109 -3.63 10.71 -10.57
N ALA A 110 -2.34 11.00 -10.79
CA ALA A 110 -1.53 11.84 -9.93
C ALA A 110 -2.00 13.30 -9.91
N ILE A 111 -2.39 13.85 -11.06
CA ILE A 111 -3.00 15.19 -11.14
C ILE A 111 -4.29 15.23 -10.32
N PHE A 112 -5.17 14.23 -10.50
CA PHE A 112 -6.43 14.13 -9.75
C PHE A 112 -6.19 14.05 -8.24
N VAL A 113 -5.27 13.17 -7.80
CA VAL A 113 -4.89 13.01 -6.38
C VAL A 113 -4.33 14.31 -5.82
N THR A 114 -3.39 14.95 -6.52
CA THR A 114 -2.77 16.22 -6.09
C THR A 114 -3.81 17.31 -5.92
N ILE A 115 -4.72 17.49 -6.88
CA ILE A 115 -5.81 18.47 -6.79
C ILE A 115 -6.70 18.18 -5.58
N ARG A 116 -7.10 16.91 -5.37
CA ARG A 116 -7.97 16.51 -4.25
C ARG A 116 -7.31 16.77 -2.90
N VAL A 117 -6.04 16.40 -2.77
CA VAL A 117 -5.25 16.64 -1.56
C VAL A 117 -5.11 18.14 -1.30
N MET A 118 -4.74 18.92 -2.32
CA MET A 118 -4.60 20.37 -2.23
C MET A 118 -5.91 21.05 -1.80
N LEU A 119 -7.05 20.66 -2.38
CA LEU A 119 -8.37 21.16 -1.97
C LEU A 119 -8.69 20.80 -0.52
N GLN A 120 -8.36 19.59 -0.06
CA GLN A 120 -8.55 19.22 1.34
C GLN A 120 -7.70 20.09 2.27
N PHE A 121 -6.43 20.33 1.92
CA PHE A 121 -5.55 21.22 2.70
C PHE A 121 -6.10 22.65 2.77
N PHE A 122 -6.63 23.20 1.68
CA PHE A 122 -7.21 24.56 1.70
C PHE A 122 -8.55 24.65 2.44
N LEU A 123 -9.35 23.59 2.43
CA LEU A 123 -10.65 23.57 3.10
C LEU A 123 -10.55 23.19 4.59
N LEU A 124 -9.48 22.53 5.01
CA LEU A 124 -9.30 22.07 6.39
C LEU A 124 -9.30 23.24 7.41
N PRO A 125 -8.55 24.34 7.22
CA PRO A 125 -8.57 25.47 8.14
C PRO A 125 -9.95 26.12 8.24
N ARG A 126 -10.67 26.24 7.12
CA ARG A 126 -12.03 26.79 7.10
C ARG A 126 -13.01 25.92 7.90
N ARG A 127 -12.92 24.60 7.75
CA ARG A 127 -13.74 23.66 8.52
C ARG A 127 -13.41 23.70 10.01
N ILE A 128 -12.13 23.85 10.37
CA ILE A 128 -11.70 23.99 11.75
C ILE A 128 -12.21 25.31 12.34
N ALA A 129 -12.06 26.43 11.62
CA ALA A 129 -12.56 27.73 12.05
C ALA A 129 -14.09 27.73 12.26
N GLN A 130 -14.84 27.14 11.33
CA GLN A 130 -16.30 26.99 11.47
C GLN A 130 -16.69 26.14 12.68
N ARG A 131 -15.93 25.06 12.96
CA ARG A 131 -16.17 24.24 14.16
C ARG A 131 -15.90 25.01 15.45
N MET A 132 -14.81 25.79 15.50
CA MET A 132 -14.50 26.64 16.65
C MET A 132 -15.58 27.69 16.87
N GLN A 133 -16.05 28.36 15.80
CA GLN A 133 -17.14 29.34 15.89
C GLN A 133 -18.45 28.75 16.41
N ARG A 134 -18.81 27.52 16.03
CA ARG A 134 -20.01 26.85 16.58
C ARG A 134 -19.86 26.52 18.06
N ILE A 135 -18.68 26.07 18.47
CA ILE A 135 -18.38 25.80 19.88
C ILE A 135 -18.45 27.10 20.71
N GLU A 136 -17.90 28.21 20.20
CA GLU A 136 -17.99 29.53 20.83
C GLU A 136 -19.43 30.06 20.89
N ALA A 137 -20.25 29.75 19.88
CA ALA A 137 -21.68 30.10 19.86
C ALA A 137 -22.53 29.24 20.83
N GLY A 138 -21.94 28.29 21.55
CA GLY A 138 -22.66 27.40 22.45
C GLY A 138 -23.50 26.33 21.74
N GLU A 139 -23.34 26.17 20.42
CA GLU A 139 -23.91 25.04 19.68
C GLU A 139 -23.08 23.80 20.00
N LEU A 140 -23.49 23.06 21.04
CA LEU A 140 -22.96 21.73 21.29
C LEU A 140 -23.18 20.87 20.04
N PRO A 141 -22.17 20.08 19.60
CA PRO A 141 -22.33 19.23 18.45
C PRO A 141 -23.50 18.27 18.71
N GLU A 142 -24.58 18.36 17.92
CA GLU A 142 -25.77 17.49 18.00
C GLU A 142 -25.48 15.98 17.80
N GLY A 143 -24.21 15.60 17.71
CA GLY A 143 -23.73 14.23 17.78
C GLY A 143 -23.22 13.81 19.16
N GLU A 144 -23.62 14.49 20.24
CA GLU A 144 -23.45 13.93 21.58
C GLU A 144 -24.10 12.54 21.57
N VAL A 145 -23.22 11.55 21.72
CA VAL A 145 -23.53 10.14 21.84
C VAL A 145 -24.66 10.04 22.86
N THR A 146 -25.90 9.92 22.36
CA THR A 146 -26.96 9.38 23.16
C THR A 146 -26.48 7.97 23.45
N ILE A 147 -25.81 7.79 24.59
CA ILE A 147 -25.55 6.50 25.18
C ILE A 147 -26.96 5.98 25.41
N LYS A 148 -27.52 5.32 24.41
CA LYS A 148 -28.78 4.62 24.52
C LYS A 148 -28.52 3.67 25.68
N PRO A 149 -29.16 3.86 26.85
CA PRO A 149 -28.93 2.97 27.98
C PRO A 149 -29.13 1.55 27.44
N PRO A 150 -28.21 0.62 27.73
CA PRO A 150 -28.29 -0.72 27.19
C PRO A 150 -29.71 -1.22 27.48
N ALA A 151 -30.46 -1.50 26.42
CA ALA A 151 -31.80 -2.04 26.54
C ALA A 151 -31.69 -3.21 27.52
N ALA A 152 -32.48 -3.14 28.59
CA ALA A 152 -32.50 -4.13 29.65
C ALA A 152 -32.45 -5.52 29.02
N ARG A 153 -31.39 -6.28 29.33
CA ARG A 153 -31.22 -7.66 28.90
C ARG A 153 -32.53 -8.39 29.21
N GLN A 154 -33.25 -8.79 28.16
CA GLN A 154 -34.25 -9.83 28.31
C GLN A 154 -33.54 -11.08 28.86
N PRO A 155 -34.04 -11.68 29.95
CA PRO A 155 -33.45 -12.90 30.47
C PRO A 155 -33.57 -13.99 29.42
N ALA A 156 -32.42 -14.51 28.99
CA ALA A 156 -32.35 -15.71 28.17
C ALA A 156 -32.93 -16.87 28.99
N THR A 157 -34.13 -17.31 28.63
CA THR A 157 -34.69 -18.58 29.08
C THR A 157 -33.82 -19.71 28.55
N THR A 158 -33.07 -20.30 29.47
CA THR A 158 -32.40 -21.59 29.32
C THR A 158 -33.44 -22.68 29.09
N ALA A 159 -33.63 -23.10 27.83
CA ALA A 159 -34.29 -24.36 27.51
C ALA A 159 -33.21 -25.41 27.22
N LEU A 160 -32.75 -26.05 28.30
CA LEU A 160 -32.00 -27.29 28.29
C LEU A 160 -33.01 -28.41 27.97
N ALA A 161 -33.00 -28.95 26.76
CA ALA A 161 -33.83 -30.11 26.40
C ALA A 161 -32.98 -31.20 25.75
N ALA A 162 -32.62 -32.16 26.61
CA ALA A 162 -32.57 -33.60 26.40
C ALA A 162 -32.01 -34.15 25.07
N ALA A 163 -30.85 -34.80 25.22
CA ALA A 163 -30.35 -35.82 24.33
C ALA A 163 -31.39 -36.92 24.05
N LYS A 164 -31.47 -37.36 22.78
CA LYS A 164 -31.94 -38.71 22.45
C LYS A 164 -30.92 -39.39 21.57
N VAL A 165 -30.22 -40.33 22.19
CA VAL A 165 -29.34 -41.32 21.58
C VAL A 165 -30.19 -42.31 20.80
N ALA A 166 -29.88 -42.48 19.51
CA ALA A 166 -30.20 -43.68 18.75
C ALA A 166 -29.13 -43.84 17.65
N GLY A 167 -28.29 -44.87 17.76
CA GLY A 167 -27.58 -45.45 16.62
C GLY A 167 -28.18 -46.83 16.28
N PRO A 168 -27.53 -47.66 15.45
CA PRO A 168 -26.70 -47.34 14.29
C PRO A 168 -27.26 -48.01 13.01
N ALA A 169 -26.94 -47.49 11.83
CA ALA A 169 -27.06 -48.24 10.58
C ALA A 169 -25.86 -47.96 9.68
N ALA A 170 -25.27 -49.05 9.22
CA ALA A 170 -24.01 -49.16 8.50
C ALA A 170 -24.02 -48.46 7.13
N GLY A 171 -22.83 -48.02 6.69
CA GLY A 171 -22.62 -47.69 5.28
C GLY A 171 -21.46 -46.75 4.98
N ALA A 172 -20.27 -47.32 4.81
CA ALA A 172 -19.19 -46.85 3.94
C ALA A 172 -18.49 -45.49 4.21
N LEU A 173 -17.30 -45.60 4.81
CA LEU A 173 -16.14 -44.72 4.62
C LEU A 173 -15.11 -45.48 3.74
N PRO A 174 -14.25 -44.76 2.99
CA PRO A 174 -12.89 -44.57 3.48
C PRO A 174 -12.35 -43.14 3.26
N ARG A 175 -11.74 -42.53 4.30
CA ARG A 175 -10.30 -42.26 4.50
C ARG A 175 -9.72 -41.24 3.51
N HIS A 176 -8.86 -40.29 3.85
CA HIS A 176 -8.06 -39.95 5.01
C HIS A 176 -7.48 -38.56 4.65
N LEU A 177 -7.37 -37.59 5.57
CA LEU A 177 -6.22 -36.69 5.66
C LEU A 177 -6.29 -35.97 7.02
N THR A 178 -5.50 -36.51 7.93
CA THR A 178 -5.03 -35.97 9.22
C THR A 178 -4.46 -34.56 9.02
N GLY A 179 -4.76 -33.54 9.81
CA GLY A 179 -4.56 -33.50 11.26
C GLY A 179 -3.25 -32.77 11.58
N ILE A 180 -3.17 -31.47 11.28
CA ILE A 180 -2.02 -30.61 11.63
C ILE A 180 -2.19 -30.16 13.08
N LYS A 181 -1.29 -30.61 13.97
CA LYS A 181 -1.17 -30.11 15.35
C LYS A 181 -0.53 -28.70 15.35
N PRO A 182 -1.07 -27.72 16.09
CA PRO A 182 -0.36 -26.46 16.34
C PRO A 182 0.79 -26.68 17.34
N ARG A 183 1.98 -26.17 16.99
CA ARG A 183 3.20 -26.20 17.80
C ARG A 183 3.15 -25.08 18.85
N ALA A 184 3.03 -25.44 20.12
CA ALA A 184 3.19 -24.54 21.26
C ALA A 184 4.62 -24.66 21.80
N GLU A 185 5.52 -23.78 21.36
CA GLU A 185 6.86 -23.62 21.96
C GLU A 185 7.21 -22.13 22.03
N PHE A 186 6.76 -21.45 23.08
CA PHE A 186 7.45 -20.28 23.62
C PHE A 186 7.28 -20.30 25.15
N GLY A 187 7.95 -21.26 25.77
CA GLY A 187 8.16 -21.32 27.21
C GLY A 187 9.31 -20.41 27.61
N ARG A 188 8.99 -19.39 28.41
CA ARG A 188 9.91 -18.63 29.29
C ARG A 188 10.96 -19.54 29.92
N ARG A 189 12.24 -19.21 29.77
CA ARG A 189 13.27 -19.52 30.78
C ARG A 189 13.83 -18.22 31.32
N GLY A 190 13.40 -17.88 32.53
CA GLY A 190 14.23 -17.08 33.43
C GLY A 190 15.38 -17.94 33.93
N ARG A 191 16.55 -17.34 34.10
CA ARG A 191 17.64 -17.91 34.87
C ARG A 191 18.19 -16.82 35.79
N ASN A 192 17.88 -16.98 37.06
CA ASN A 192 18.57 -16.38 38.20
C ASN A 192 19.77 -17.27 38.58
N GLY A 193 20.76 -16.67 39.24
CA GLY A 193 21.94 -17.29 39.88
C GLY A 193 23.22 -17.10 39.04
N ASP A 194 24.29 -16.44 39.48
CA ASP A 194 24.74 -16.01 40.81
C ASP A 194 25.52 -14.68 40.73
#